data_AF-A0A7J2SPV8-F1
#
_entry.id   AF-A0A7J2SPV8-F1
#
_cell.length_a   1.000
_cell.length_b   1.000
_cell.length_c   1.000
_cell.angle_alpha   90.00
_cell.angle_beta   90.00
_cell.angle_gamma   90.00
#
_symmetry.space_group_name_H-M   'P 1'
#
loop_
_entity.id
_entity.type
_entity.pdbx_description
1 polymer ?
#
loop_
_entity_poly.entity_id
_entity_poly.type
_entity_poly.pdbx_seq_one_letter_code
_entity_poly.pdbx_strand_id
1 'polypeptide(L)'
;MVYLLKDESLVGWWENFFMEYCRAEIENVALEYPQQRSLLVDYWKIDKADHEMAEMLLLNPTKVIFNAEEALNTIDVAIDKEMKLHFRVYNLPETQRILIRRLRAEHLGRFIAVEGLVKKVTEVRPKLKKAVFICQKCGARITVEQDEDILKEPLECYEEQGGCGRSSTFKLSPSLSEFIDSQKVEIQESPEGLRGGAQPERISVYIDDDIVGDIAPGDRVIVNGVLVSQQRRRGTYRLTSFDKIMHTVSIEKQEQAFEEVEITEEDEQRILEVSKDPGIYEKMRESIAPTIYGMEAEKDAMVLQLFGGVPKSMPDGTRIRGDIHMLLVGDPGTAKSQMLSYISKLAPRSIYASGKATSAAGLTAAAVRDEFGEGHWTLEAGALVLADMG
;
A
#
# COMPACT_ATOMS: atom_id res chain seq x y z
N MET A 1 12.75 -1.55 25.71
CA MET A 1 12.18 -0.63 24.71
C MET A 1 10.72 -0.32 25.00
N VAL A 2 9.88 -1.33 25.28
CA VAL A 2 8.46 -1.16 25.69
C VAL A 2 8.25 -0.19 26.87
N TYR A 3 9.07 -0.28 27.93
CA TYR A 3 9.01 0.64 29.07
C TYR A 3 9.35 2.10 28.76
N LEU A 4 10.02 2.39 27.63
CA LEU A 4 10.29 3.77 27.20
C LEU A 4 9.14 4.35 26.37
N LEU A 5 8.22 3.50 25.93
CA LEU A 5 7.08 3.90 25.11
C LEU A 5 5.83 4.12 25.95
N LYS A 6 5.61 3.32 27.01
CA LYS A 6 4.43 3.46 27.88
C LYS A 6 4.48 4.77 28.69
N ASP A 7 3.42 5.55 28.59
CA ASP A 7 3.25 6.84 29.24
C ASP A 7 1.81 6.96 29.75
N GLU A 8 1.62 6.86 31.07
CA GLU A 8 0.28 6.83 31.68
C GLU A 8 -0.55 8.07 31.35
N SER A 9 0.09 9.22 31.15
CA SER A 9 -0.60 10.46 30.77
C SER A 9 -1.19 10.38 29.37
N LEU A 10 -0.44 9.81 28.41
CA LEU A 10 -0.90 9.61 27.04
C LEU A 10 -1.99 8.54 26.99
N VAL A 11 -1.83 7.44 27.74
CA VAL A 11 -2.84 6.38 27.82
C VAL A 11 -4.17 6.97 28.31
N GLY A 12 -4.17 7.74 29.41
CA GLY A 12 -5.40 8.35 29.93
C GLY A 12 -6.03 9.37 28.98
N TRP A 13 -5.24 10.11 28.20
CA TRP A 13 -5.78 10.97 27.15
C TRP A 13 -6.47 10.16 26.04
N TRP A 14 -5.84 9.09 25.56
CA TRP A 14 -6.42 8.21 24.53
C TRP A 14 -7.69 7.50 25.00
N GLU A 15 -7.74 7.04 26.25
CA GLU A 15 -8.95 6.48 26.84
C GLU A 15 -10.12 7.46 26.78
N ASN A 16 -9.89 8.72 27.17
CA ASN A 16 -10.91 9.76 27.09
C ASN A 16 -11.34 10.04 25.64
N PHE A 17 -10.37 10.16 24.72
CA PHE A 17 -10.64 10.37 23.31
C PHE A 17 -11.50 9.23 22.74
N PHE A 18 -11.16 7.98 23.02
CA PHE A 18 -11.92 6.82 22.53
C PHE A 18 -13.34 6.78 23.10
N MET A 19 -13.51 7.06 24.39
CA MET A 19 -14.82 7.05 25.04
C MET A 19 -15.74 8.18 24.55
N GLU A 20 -15.18 9.36 24.27
CA GLU A 20 -15.94 10.52 23.82
C GLU A 20 -16.24 10.46 22.32
N TYR A 21 -15.25 10.07 21.50
CA TYR A 21 -15.32 10.21 20.05
C TYR A 21 -15.52 8.90 19.31
N CYS A 22 -15.03 7.76 19.81
CA CYS A 22 -14.94 6.51 19.03
C CYS A 22 -15.70 5.32 19.66
N ARG A 23 -16.55 5.56 20.67
CA ARG A 23 -17.20 4.49 21.43
C ARG A 23 -18.06 3.57 20.56
N ALA A 24 -18.86 4.15 19.67
CA ALA A 24 -19.74 3.37 18.80
C ALA A 24 -18.93 2.51 17.82
N GLU A 25 -17.86 3.06 17.26
CA GLU A 25 -16.94 2.35 16.37
C GLU A 25 -16.23 1.20 17.10
N ILE A 26 -15.82 1.39 18.35
CA ILE A 26 -15.22 0.35 19.18
C ILE A 26 -16.22 -0.77 19.47
N GLU A 27 -17.46 -0.44 19.84
CA GLU A 27 -18.52 -1.42 20.08
C GLU A 27 -18.82 -2.25 18.81
N ASN A 28 -18.82 -1.63 17.63
CA ASN A 28 -18.99 -2.33 16.35
C ASN A 28 -17.83 -3.29 16.04
N VAL A 29 -16.58 -2.81 16.14
CA VAL A 29 -15.39 -3.67 15.95
C VAL A 29 -15.41 -4.81 16.96
N ALA A 30 -15.90 -4.57 18.18
CA ALA A 30 -15.97 -5.60 19.20
C ALA A 30 -16.97 -6.71 18.86
N LEU A 31 -18.13 -6.35 18.30
CA LEU A 31 -19.13 -7.31 17.83
C LEU A 31 -18.64 -8.16 16.65
N GLU A 32 -17.82 -7.58 15.78
CA GLU A 32 -17.25 -8.25 14.59
C GLU A 32 -15.94 -9.00 14.86
N TYR A 33 -15.49 -9.07 16.11
CA TYR A 33 -14.27 -9.78 16.46
C TYR A 33 -14.47 -11.31 16.46
N PRO A 34 -13.55 -12.10 15.87
CA PRO A 34 -12.19 -11.74 15.45
C PRO A 34 -12.03 -11.37 13.96
N GLN A 35 -13.12 -11.23 13.20
CA GLN A 35 -13.05 -10.90 11.78
C GLN A 35 -12.51 -9.48 11.57
N GLN A 36 -12.97 -8.52 12.38
CA GLN A 36 -12.41 -7.17 12.41
C GLN A 36 -11.60 -6.97 13.68
N ARG A 37 -10.36 -6.51 13.53
CA ARG A 37 -9.42 -6.30 14.65
C ARG A 37 -8.83 -4.90 14.69
N SER A 38 -9.27 -4.00 13.82
CA SER A 38 -8.76 -2.64 13.71
C SER A 38 -9.84 -1.59 13.90
N LEU A 39 -9.53 -0.62 14.76
CA LEU A 39 -10.23 0.65 14.82
C LEU A 39 -9.57 1.63 13.86
N LEU A 40 -10.30 2.02 12.80
CA LEU A 40 -9.87 3.05 11.86
C LEU A 40 -10.34 4.42 12.35
N VAL A 41 -9.40 5.36 12.50
CA VAL A 41 -9.67 6.73 12.95
C VAL A 41 -9.14 7.72 11.92
N ASP A 42 -9.97 8.69 11.53
CA ASP A 42 -9.55 9.80 10.68
C ASP A 42 -8.59 10.72 11.45
N TYR A 43 -7.44 11.04 10.86
CA TYR A 43 -6.47 11.99 11.41
C TYR A 43 -7.09 13.31 11.86
N TRP A 44 -8.04 13.86 11.08
CA TRP A 44 -8.66 15.16 11.39
C TRP A 44 -9.59 15.11 12.59
N LYS A 45 -10.07 13.91 12.99
CA LYS A 45 -10.81 13.72 14.23
C LYS A 45 -9.91 13.93 15.45
N ILE A 46 -8.65 13.47 15.35
CA ILE A 46 -7.63 13.64 16.39
C ILE A 46 -7.20 15.10 16.44
N ASP A 47 -6.89 15.71 15.29
CA ASP A 47 -6.46 17.13 15.19
C ASP A 47 -7.52 18.10 15.75
N LYS A 48 -8.80 17.83 15.49
CA LYS A 48 -9.91 18.62 16.02
C LYS A 48 -10.06 18.48 17.54
N ALA A 49 -9.77 17.31 18.10
CA ALA A 49 -9.85 17.08 19.54
C ALA A 49 -8.64 17.71 20.25
N ASP A 50 -7.44 17.51 19.70
CA ASP A 50 -6.19 18.05 20.22
C ASP A 50 -5.11 18.09 19.12
N HIS A 51 -4.76 19.32 18.73
CA HIS A 51 -3.75 19.57 17.70
C HIS A 51 -2.35 19.10 18.13
N GLU A 52 -1.99 19.23 19.40
CA GLU A 52 -0.66 18.82 19.89
C GLU A 52 -0.51 17.30 19.82
N MET A 53 -1.58 16.56 20.13
CA MET A 53 -1.59 15.10 19.98
C MET A 53 -1.51 14.65 18.53
N ALA A 54 -2.19 15.34 17.61
CA ALA A 54 -2.10 15.06 16.19
C ALA A 54 -0.69 15.34 15.63
N GLU A 55 -0.07 16.45 16.03
CA GLU A 55 1.33 16.73 15.66
C GLU A 55 2.30 15.69 16.26
N MET A 56 2.07 15.27 17.51
CA MET A 56 2.87 14.23 18.15
C MET A 56 2.75 12.88 17.41
N LEU A 57 1.57 12.54 16.89
CA LEU A 57 1.36 11.35 16.08
C LEU A 57 2.21 11.39 14.80
N LEU A 58 2.33 12.55 14.15
CA LEU A 58 3.15 12.70 12.95
C LEU A 58 4.65 12.60 13.24
N LEU A 59 5.10 13.19 14.36
CA LEU A 59 6.51 13.26 14.72
C LEU A 59 7.03 11.99 15.40
N ASN A 60 6.24 11.39 16.29
CA ASN A 60 6.60 10.23 17.12
C ASN A 60 5.51 9.12 17.07
N PRO A 61 5.15 8.62 15.87
CA PRO A 61 4.04 7.68 15.70
C PRO A 61 4.18 6.41 16.54
N THR A 62 5.38 5.84 16.64
CA THR A 62 5.60 4.59 17.38
C THR A 62 5.23 4.72 18.86
N LYS A 63 5.52 5.87 19.50
CA LYS A 63 5.12 6.11 20.88
C LYS A 63 3.61 6.30 20.98
N VAL A 64 3.05 7.14 20.11
CA VAL A 64 1.62 7.49 20.17
C VAL A 64 0.74 6.27 19.89
N ILE A 65 1.00 5.54 18.81
CA ILE A 65 0.23 4.34 18.43
C ILE A 65 0.32 3.28 19.51
N PHE A 66 1.52 3.06 20.09
CA PHE A 66 1.67 2.10 21.19
C PHE A 66 0.78 2.45 22.40
N ASN A 67 0.78 3.71 22.84
CA ASN A 67 -0.06 4.13 23.98
C ASN A 67 -1.55 4.12 23.63
N ALA A 68 -1.90 4.44 22.38
CA ALA A 68 -3.27 4.36 21.88
C ALA A 68 -3.77 2.91 21.87
N GLU A 69 -2.96 1.94 21.42
CA GLU A 69 -3.32 0.51 21.47
C GLU A 69 -3.45 0.01 22.92
N GLU A 70 -2.57 0.43 23.84
CA GLU A 70 -2.69 0.08 25.26
C GLU A 70 -4.00 0.62 25.87
N ALA A 71 -4.35 1.88 25.57
CA ALA A 71 -5.60 2.49 25.98
C ALA A 71 -6.80 1.74 25.39
N LEU A 72 -6.78 1.49 24.09
CA LEU A 72 -7.86 0.81 23.36
C LEU A 72 -8.16 -0.57 23.93
N ASN A 73 -7.12 -1.34 24.27
CA ASN A 73 -7.25 -2.68 24.83
C ASN A 73 -7.59 -2.71 26.33
N THR A 74 -7.61 -1.56 27.01
CA THR A 74 -8.04 -1.43 28.41
C THR A 74 -9.52 -1.07 28.54
N ILE A 75 -10.14 -0.59 27.45
CA ILE A 75 -11.56 -0.20 27.45
C ILE A 75 -12.44 -1.43 27.63
N ASP A 76 -13.29 -1.39 28.66
CA ASP A 76 -14.24 -2.45 28.97
C ASP A 76 -15.42 -2.40 27.97
N VAL A 77 -15.43 -3.35 27.05
CA VAL A 77 -16.54 -3.58 26.12
C VAL A 77 -17.43 -4.68 26.68
N ALA A 78 -18.72 -4.66 26.37
CA ALA A 78 -19.71 -5.60 26.92
C ALA A 78 -19.48 -7.10 26.57
N ILE A 79 -18.37 -7.43 25.91
CA ILE A 79 -17.99 -8.76 25.45
C ILE A 79 -16.84 -9.26 26.33
N ASP A 80 -17.08 -10.39 27.01
CA ASP A 80 -16.22 -10.99 28.05
C ASP A 80 -14.95 -11.69 27.48
N LYS A 81 -14.32 -11.10 26.45
CA LYS A 81 -13.14 -11.65 25.76
C LYS A 81 -11.95 -10.70 25.88
N GLU A 82 -10.77 -11.25 26.16
CA GLU A 82 -9.51 -10.52 25.97
C GLU A 82 -9.33 -10.25 24.47
N MET A 83 -9.60 -9.01 24.07
CA MET A 83 -9.49 -8.55 22.69
C MET A 83 -8.16 -7.84 22.49
N LYS A 84 -7.53 -8.07 21.33
CA LYS A 84 -6.36 -7.32 20.89
C LYS A 84 -6.72 -6.57 19.62
N LEU A 85 -7.11 -5.32 19.82
CA LEU A 85 -7.45 -4.37 18.76
C LEU A 85 -6.23 -3.51 18.38
N HIS A 86 -6.18 -3.19 17.10
CA HIS A 86 -5.21 -2.29 16.51
C HIS A 86 -5.77 -0.88 16.34
N PHE A 87 -4.95 0.11 16.64
CA PHE A 87 -5.26 1.51 16.37
C PHE A 87 -4.65 1.91 15.03
N ARG A 88 -5.49 2.24 14.06
CA ARG A 88 -5.08 2.59 12.69
C ARG A 88 -5.59 3.97 12.32
N VAL A 89 -4.71 4.80 11.76
CA VAL A 89 -5.04 6.18 11.38
C VAL A 89 -4.94 6.33 9.87
N TYR A 90 -5.93 6.97 9.25
CA TYR A 90 -6.00 7.23 7.81
C TYR A 90 -6.27 8.72 7.53
N ASN A 91 -6.27 9.12 6.25
CA ASN A 91 -6.54 10.49 5.81
C ASN A 91 -5.50 11.50 6.33
N LEU A 92 -4.21 11.15 6.23
CA LEU A 92 -3.11 12.04 6.62
C LEU A 92 -3.10 13.34 5.79
N PRO A 93 -2.66 14.46 6.39
CA PRO A 93 -2.62 15.76 5.71
C PRO A 93 -1.70 15.72 4.49
N GLU A 94 -2.01 16.52 3.48
CA GLU A 94 -1.24 16.56 2.22
C GLU A 94 0.24 16.86 2.43
N THR A 95 0.59 17.61 3.48
CA THR A 95 1.99 17.90 3.85
C THR A 95 2.79 16.65 4.21
N GLN A 96 2.12 15.57 4.62
CA GLN A 96 2.71 14.27 4.93
C GLN A 96 2.59 13.26 3.78
N ARG A 97 1.95 13.64 2.66
CA ARG A 97 1.91 12.84 1.43
C ARG A 97 3.21 13.08 0.66
N ILE A 98 4.14 12.13 0.78
CA ILE A 98 5.48 12.25 0.20
C ILE A 98 5.62 11.30 -0.97
N LEU A 99 5.98 11.86 -2.14
CA LEU A 99 6.33 11.05 -3.31
C LEU A 99 7.51 10.14 -2.99
N ILE A 100 7.49 8.89 -3.47
CA ILE A 100 8.53 7.87 -3.21
C ILE A 100 9.93 8.42 -3.55
N ARG A 101 10.08 9.11 -4.69
CA ARG A 101 11.33 9.75 -5.14
C ARG A 101 11.83 10.85 -4.21
N ARG A 102 10.96 11.46 -3.40
CA ARG A 102 11.25 12.53 -2.45
C ARG A 102 11.52 12.03 -1.03
N LEU A 103 11.43 10.73 -0.77
CA LEU A 103 11.78 10.17 0.53
C LEU A 103 13.27 10.39 0.85
N ARG A 104 13.52 11.14 1.93
CA ARG A 104 14.84 11.54 2.46
C ARG A 104 14.97 11.20 3.95
N ALA A 105 16.18 11.32 4.49
CA ALA A 105 16.49 11.04 5.89
C ALA A 105 15.64 11.83 6.89
N GLU A 106 15.19 13.04 6.54
CA GLU A 106 14.32 13.86 7.39
C GLU A 106 12.94 13.24 7.67
N HIS A 107 12.54 12.25 6.86
CA HIS A 107 11.26 11.54 7.01
C HIS A 107 11.39 10.27 7.86
N LEU A 108 12.63 9.86 8.23
CA LEU A 108 12.83 8.66 9.04
C LEU A 108 12.21 8.83 10.42
N GLY A 109 11.47 7.81 10.86
CA GLY A 109 10.74 7.79 12.12
C GLY A 109 9.44 8.59 12.12
N ARG A 110 9.12 9.32 11.04
CA ARG A 110 7.88 10.11 10.94
C ARG A 110 6.75 9.28 10.36
N PHE A 111 5.53 9.71 10.66
CA PHE A 111 4.32 9.14 10.07
C PHE A 111 4.02 9.85 8.75
N ILE A 112 4.11 9.10 7.65
CA ILE A 112 3.96 9.65 6.31
C ILE A 112 3.01 8.79 5.48
N ALA A 113 2.42 9.41 4.47
CA ALA A 113 1.61 8.75 3.46
C ALA A 113 2.41 8.64 2.16
N VAL A 114 2.41 7.45 1.57
CA VAL A 114 3.00 7.19 0.25
C VAL A 114 1.93 6.61 -0.66
N GLU A 115 1.73 7.27 -1.78
CA GLU A 115 0.80 6.85 -2.83
C GLU A 115 1.56 6.12 -3.95
N GLY A 116 0.97 5.04 -4.45
CA GLY A 116 1.47 4.37 -5.64
C GLY A 116 0.71 3.11 -6.03
N LEU A 117 1.23 2.46 -7.06
CA LEU A 117 0.76 1.19 -7.61
C LEU A 117 1.48 0.03 -6.96
N VAL A 118 0.71 -0.98 -6.57
CA VAL A 118 1.24 -2.23 -6.03
C VAL A 118 1.87 -3.04 -7.17
N LYS A 119 3.19 -3.21 -7.13
CA LYS A 119 3.93 -3.90 -8.20
C LYS A 119 4.14 -5.38 -7.89
N LYS A 120 4.53 -5.68 -6.65
CA LYS A 120 4.81 -7.04 -6.19
C LYS A 120 4.25 -7.25 -4.80
N VAL A 121 3.79 -8.47 -4.56
CA VAL A 121 3.26 -8.91 -3.27
C VAL A 121 3.83 -10.30 -2.97
N THR A 122 4.36 -10.48 -1.75
CA THR A 122 4.77 -11.81 -1.27
C THR A 122 3.56 -12.61 -0.80
N GLU A 123 3.71 -13.93 -0.69
CA GLU A 123 2.75 -14.74 0.06
C GLU A 123 2.66 -14.27 1.52
N VAL A 124 1.48 -14.44 2.12
CA VAL A 124 1.22 -14.19 3.55
C VAL A 124 1.96 -15.23 4.38
N ARG A 125 2.68 -14.81 5.42
CA ARG A 125 3.50 -15.70 6.24
C ARG A 125 3.42 -15.39 7.73
N PRO A 126 3.51 -16.43 8.59
CA PRO A 126 3.63 -16.22 10.01
C PRO A 126 5.02 -15.66 10.35
N LYS A 127 5.05 -14.49 10.99
CA LYS A 127 6.22 -13.83 11.58
C LYS A 127 6.14 -13.92 13.10
N LEU A 128 7.25 -14.21 13.76
CA LEU A 128 7.32 -14.17 15.22
C LEU A 128 7.15 -12.73 15.70
N LYS A 129 6.16 -12.48 16.57
CA LYS A 129 5.98 -11.20 17.29
C LYS A 129 6.58 -11.27 18.68
N LYS A 130 6.31 -12.37 19.41
CA LYS A 130 6.89 -12.65 20.73
C LYS A 130 7.50 -14.03 20.75
N ALA A 131 8.81 -14.10 20.88
CA ALA A 131 9.55 -15.35 20.96
C ALA A 131 9.69 -15.79 22.40
N VAL A 132 9.28 -17.01 22.70
CA VAL A 132 9.48 -17.63 24.02
C VAL A 132 10.69 -18.55 23.97
N PHE A 133 11.68 -18.23 24.79
CA PHE A 133 12.93 -18.96 24.93
C PHE A 133 12.98 -19.71 26.25
N ILE A 134 13.38 -20.98 26.22
CA ILE A 134 13.53 -21.81 27.42
C ILE A 134 15.00 -21.87 27.81
N CYS A 135 15.31 -21.35 29.00
CA CYS A 135 16.66 -21.40 29.57
C CYS A 135 17.07 -22.85 29.85
N GLN A 136 18.19 -23.29 29.29
CA GLN A 136 18.65 -24.67 29.46
C GLN A 136 19.24 -24.97 30.84
N LYS A 137 19.52 -23.94 31.66
CA LYS A 137 20.04 -24.11 33.03
C LYS A 137 18.96 -24.25 34.09
N CYS A 138 17.91 -23.43 34.03
CA CYS A 138 16.88 -23.36 35.07
C CYS A 138 15.46 -23.66 34.57
N GLY A 139 15.26 -23.82 33.26
CA GLY A 139 13.94 -24.09 32.68
C GLY A 139 13.01 -22.87 32.60
N ALA A 140 13.47 -21.68 33.03
CA ALA A 140 12.67 -20.45 32.95
C ALA A 140 12.31 -20.09 31.50
N ARG A 141 11.11 -19.52 31.33
CA ARG A 141 10.58 -19.06 30.05
C ARG A 141 10.85 -17.56 29.93
N ILE A 142 11.67 -17.18 28.97
CA ILE A 142 12.04 -15.80 28.70
C ILE A 142 11.37 -15.38 27.41
N THR A 143 10.46 -14.41 27.49
CA THR A 143 9.76 -13.84 26.36
C THR A 143 10.50 -12.60 25.88
N VAL A 144 10.78 -12.55 24.58
CA VAL A 144 11.47 -11.44 23.92
C VAL A 144 10.66 -11.02 22.69
N GLU A 145 10.30 -9.75 22.63
CA GLU A 145 9.66 -9.15 21.46
C GLU A 145 10.62 -9.14 20.26
N GLN A 146 10.05 -9.40 19.09
CA GLN A 146 10.78 -9.49 17.83
C GLN A 146 10.33 -8.33 16.94
N ASP A 147 11.22 -7.35 16.81
CA ASP A 147 11.02 -6.10 16.07
C ASP A 147 11.86 -6.04 14.78
N GLU A 148 12.80 -6.96 14.62
CA GLU A 148 13.71 -7.07 13.48
C GLU A 148 13.50 -8.39 12.73
N ASP A 149 13.94 -8.45 11.47
CA ASP A 149 13.93 -9.69 10.66
C ASP A 149 14.88 -10.76 11.23
N ILE A 150 15.82 -10.36 12.08
CA ILE A 150 16.76 -11.27 12.71
C ILE A 150 16.26 -11.61 14.09
N LEU A 151 16.17 -12.92 14.34
CA LEU A 151 15.78 -13.45 15.64
C LEU A 151 16.66 -12.85 16.75
N LYS A 152 16.02 -12.08 17.62
CA LYS A 152 16.61 -11.47 18.80
C LYS A 152 16.54 -12.46 19.96
N GLU A 153 17.69 -12.99 20.32
CA GLU A 153 17.81 -13.88 21.46
C GLU A 153 18.06 -13.10 22.76
N PRO A 154 17.59 -13.60 23.91
CA PRO A 154 17.90 -13.01 25.21
C PRO A 154 19.40 -13.14 25.52
N LEU A 155 20.01 -12.05 25.99
CA LEU A 155 21.43 -12.01 26.37
C LEU A 155 21.69 -12.80 27.65
N GLU A 156 20.70 -12.83 28.55
CA GLU A 156 20.75 -13.51 29.83
C GLU A 156 19.37 -13.96 30.27
N CYS A 157 19.33 -14.76 31.34
CA CYS A 157 18.09 -15.30 31.87
C CYS A 157 17.50 -14.29 32.86
N TYR A 158 16.68 -13.36 32.37
CA TYR A 158 16.14 -12.24 33.15
C TYR A 158 15.37 -12.70 34.40
N GLU A 159 15.78 -12.24 35.58
CA GLU A 159 15.15 -12.59 36.86
C GLU A 159 13.71 -12.05 36.95
N GLU A 160 13.43 -10.91 36.31
CA GLU A 160 12.09 -10.30 36.21
C GLU A 160 11.05 -11.24 35.59
N GLN A 161 11.49 -12.18 34.75
CA GLN A 161 10.64 -13.20 34.12
C GLN A 161 10.79 -14.59 34.78
N GLY A 162 11.26 -14.64 36.03
CA GLY A 162 11.49 -15.88 36.77
C GLY A 162 12.77 -16.62 36.37
N GLY A 163 13.71 -15.93 35.73
CA GLY A 163 15.02 -16.45 35.32
C GLY A 163 16.04 -16.54 36.46
N CYS A 164 17.20 -17.13 36.18
CA CYS A 164 18.27 -17.34 37.15
C CYS A 164 19.38 -16.27 37.15
N GLY A 165 19.19 -15.17 36.42
CA GLY A 165 20.13 -14.04 36.36
C GLY A 165 21.48 -14.35 35.69
N ARG A 166 21.60 -15.50 35.03
CA ARG A 166 22.86 -15.97 34.43
C ARG A 166 22.75 -16.01 32.92
N SER A 167 23.88 -15.74 32.25
CA SER A 167 24.04 -16.08 30.84
C SER A 167 23.93 -17.60 30.66
N SER A 168 23.10 -18.01 29.71
CA SER A 168 22.77 -19.40 29.43
C SER A 168 22.57 -19.59 27.93
N THR A 169 22.57 -20.83 27.47
CA THR A 169 21.98 -21.18 26.19
C THR A 169 20.46 -21.19 26.31
N PHE A 170 19.79 -20.74 25.25
CA PHE A 170 18.35 -20.62 25.15
C PHE A 170 17.84 -21.44 23.99
N LYS A 171 16.72 -22.12 24.17
CA LYS A 171 16.04 -22.85 23.11
C LYS A 171 14.73 -22.16 22.78
N LEU A 172 14.55 -21.73 21.53
CA LEU A 172 13.29 -21.19 21.06
C LEU A 172 12.20 -22.27 21.17
N SER A 173 11.04 -21.89 21.72
CA SER A 173 9.84 -22.72 21.78
C SER A 173 8.76 -22.13 20.87
N PRO A 174 8.63 -22.62 19.62
CA PRO A 174 7.60 -22.13 18.69
C PRO A 174 6.19 -22.29 19.25
N SER A 175 5.90 -23.40 19.93
CA SER A 175 4.57 -23.69 20.49
C SER A 175 4.09 -22.70 21.57
N LEU A 176 5.02 -22.00 22.22
CA LEU A 176 4.71 -21.00 23.25
C LEU A 176 4.88 -19.57 22.72
N SER A 177 5.38 -19.41 21.49
CA SER A 177 5.63 -18.12 20.88
C SER A 177 4.36 -17.59 20.20
N GLU A 178 4.24 -16.27 20.10
CA GLU A 178 3.15 -15.58 19.41
C GLU A 178 3.60 -15.24 17.98
N PHE A 179 2.79 -15.67 17.00
CA PHE A 179 2.98 -15.38 15.59
C PHE A 179 1.89 -14.44 15.12
N ILE A 180 2.24 -13.55 14.19
CA ILE A 180 1.30 -12.72 13.43
C ILE A 180 1.52 -12.99 11.94
N ASP A 181 0.49 -12.78 11.15
CA ASP A 181 0.67 -12.78 9.70
C ASP A 181 1.44 -11.53 9.27
N SER A 182 2.29 -11.69 8.26
CA SER A 182 3.13 -10.63 7.73
C SER A 182 3.30 -10.82 6.22
N GLN A 183 3.34 -9.71 5.51
CA GLN A 183 3.45 -9.67 4.05
C GLN A 183 4.29 -8.46 3.64
N LYS A 184 5.13 -8.66 2.63
CA LYS A 184 5.96 -7.61 2.05
C LYS A 184 5.39 -7.21 0.68
N VAL A 185 5.25 -5.91 0.48
CA VAL A 185 4.66 -5.31 -0.71
C VAL A 185 5.62 -4.29 -1.31
N GLU A 186 5.79 -4.31 -2.63
CA GLU A 186 6.55 -3.30 -3.37
C GLU A 186 5.57 -2.31 -4.00
N ILE A 187 5.67 -1.05 -3.60
CA ILE A 187 4.87 0.04 -4.14
C ILE A 187 5.74 0.84 -5.11
N GLN A 188 5.18 1.16 -6.27
CA GLN A 188 5.81 1.90 -7.35
C GLN A 188 5.07 3.21 -7.61
N GLU A 189 5.79 4.28 -7.91
CA GLU A 189 5.16 5.55 -8.33
C GLU A 189 4.32 5.36 -9.60
N SER A 190 3.19 6.05 -9.67
CA SER A 190 2.36 6.12 -10.87
C SER A 190 3.17 6.68 -12.05
N PRO A 191 3.24 5.98 -13.19
CA PRO A 191 4.01 6.43 -14.36
C PRO A 191 3.48 7.73 -14.98
N GLU A 192 2.20 8.03 -14.83
CA GLU A 192 1.46 9.12 -15.48
C GLU A 192 2.02 10.52 -15.12
N GLY A 193 2.55 10.69 -13.91
CA GLY A 193 3.16 11.96 -13.45
C GLY A 193 4.63 12.18 -13.86
N LEU A 194 5.26 11.22 -14.56
CA LEU A 194 6.70 11.23 -14.80
C LEU A 194 7.07 11.96 -16.09
N ARG A 195 7.63 13.18 -15.94
CA ARG A 195 8.16 13.95 -17.07
C ARG A 195 9.44 13.31 -17.63
N GLY A 196 9.53 13.24 -18.96
CA GLY A 196 10.77 12.96 -19.68
C GLY A 196 11.28 11.52 -19.65
N GLY A 197 10.42 10.53 -19.38
CA GLY A 197 10.83 9.12 -19.36
C GLY A 197 11.69 8.75 -18.15
N ALA A 198 11.59 9.52 -17.06
CA ALA A 198 12.19 9.16 -15.78
C ALA A 198 11.66 7.79 -15.32
N GLN A 199 12.55 6.96 -14.76
CA GLN A 199 12.12 5.69 -14.20
C GLN A 199 11.31 5.92 -12.91
N PRO A 200 10.17 5.22 -12.74
CA PRO A 200 9.43 5.22 -11.48
C PRO A 200 10.29 4.64 -10.35
N GLU A 201 10.29 5.33 -9.21
CA GLU A 201 10.94 4.85 -7.99
C GLU A 201 10.03 3.87 -7.24
N ARG A 202 10.63 3.05 -6.38
CA ARG A 202 9.94 1.99 -5.63
C ARG A 202 10.29 2.01 -4.15
N ILE A 203 9.37 1.56 -3.31
CA ILE A 203 9.59 1.35 -1.88
C ILE A 203 9.00 0.01 -1.44
N SER A 204 9.72 -0.67 -0.54
CA SER A 204 9.22 -1.87 0.13
C SER A 204 8.47 -1.49 1.39
N VAL A 205 7.30 -2.10 1.55
CA VAL A 205 6.37 -1.86 2.63
C VAL A 205 6.06 -3.18 3.32
N TYR A 206 6.05 -3.18 4.65
CA TYR A 206 5.63 -4.32 5.46
C TYR A 206 4.22 -4.09 5.99
N ILE A 207 3.39 -5.12 5.81
CA ILE A 207 1.99 -5.17 6.22
C ILE A 207 1.90 -6.33 7.20
N ASP A 208 1.33 -6.08 8.38
CA ASP A 208 1.31 -7.03 9.49
C ASP A 208 -0.13 -7.19 10.05
N ASP A 209 -0.40 -8.39 10.54
CA ASP A 209 -1.64 -8.87 11.18
C ASP A 209 -2.90 -8.73 10.30
N ASP A 210 -3.91 -7.98 10.71
CA ASP A 210 -5.26 -8.05 10.13
C ASP A 210 -5.46 -7.34 8.79
N ILE A 211 -4.50 -6.52 8.35
CA ILE A 211 -4.53 -5.84 7.03
C ILE A 211 -3.78 -6.63 5.93
N VAL A 212 -3.32 -7.83 6.25
CA VAL A 212 -2.56 -8.69 5.35
C VAL A 212 -3.49 -9.42 4.38
N GLY A 213 -3.07 -9.57 3.12
CA GLY A 213 -3.82 -10.31 2.10
C GLY A 213 -4.91 -9.48 1.40
N ASP A 214 -5.14 -8.25 1.84
CA ASP A 214 -6.13 -7.35 1.23
C ASP A 214 -5.65 -6.71 -0.07
N ILE A 215 -4.34 -6.63 -0.31
CA ILE A 215 -3.78 -5.95 -1.49
C ILE A 215 -3.40 -6.94 -2.59
N ALA A 216 -3.77 -6.61 -3.82
CA ALA A 216 -3.35 -7.31 -5.03
C ALA A 216 -2.36 -6.49 -5.88
N PRO A 217 -1.45 -7.15 -6.63
CA PRO A 217 -0.65 -6.50 -7.66
C PRO A 217 -1.55 -5.78 -8.68
N GLY A 218 -1.31 -4.48 -8.89
CA GLY A 218 -2.12 -3.60 -9.75
C GLY A 218 -2.97 -2.58 -8.99
N ASP A 219 -3.22 -2.80 -7.70
CA ASP A 219 -4.02 -1.87 -6.89
C ASP A 219 -3.32 -0.51 -6.74
N ARG A 220 -4.12 0.56 -6.73
CA ARG A 220 -3.69 1.90 -6.32
C ARG A 220 -3.99 2.08 -4.85
N VAL A 221 -2.96 2.40 -4.08
CA VAL A 221 -3.08 2.50 -2.63
C VAL A 221 -2.35 3.73 -2.12
N ILE A 222 -2.91 4.33 -1.08
CA ILE A 222 -2.19 5.24 -0.19
C ILE A 222 -1.84 4.42 1.05
N VAL A 223 -0.55 4.25 1.30
CA VAL A 223 -0.04 3.58 2.48
C VAL A 223 0.39 4.62 3.50
N ASN A 224 -0.27 4.59 4.66
CA ASN A 224 0.08 5.40 5.81
C ASN A 224 0.97 4.57 6.74
N GLY A 225 2.20 5.01 6.95
CA GLY A 225 3.17 4.21 7.68
C GLY A 225 4.35 4.99 8.23
N VAL A 226 5.11 4.30 9.08
CA VAL A 226 6.35 4.85 9.66
C VAL A 226 7.50 4.47 8.76
N LEU A 227 8.23 5.47 8.26
CA LEU A 227 9.42 5.24 7.45
C LEU A 227 10.59 4.84 8.35
N VAL A 228 11.15 3.65 8.14
CA VAL A 228 12.29 3.16 8.92
C VAL A 228 13.45 2.80 7.99
N SER A 229 14.66 2.84 8.55
CA SER A 229 15.88 2.48 7.83
C SER A 229 16.31 1.07 8.21
N GLN A 230 16.49 0.20 7.22
CA GLN A 230 17.01 -1.14 7.41
C GLN A 230 18.47 -1.21 6.98
N GLN A 231 19.35 -1.71 7.85
CA GLN A 231 20.77 -1.81 7.53
C GLN A 231 20.99 -2.89 6.47
N ARG A 232 21.62 -2.52 5.35
CA ARG A 232 21.95 -3.50 4.31
C ARG A 232 23.03 -4.46 4.80
N ARG A 233 22.90 -5.72 4.41
CA ARG A 233 23.89 -6.76 4.68
C ARG A 233 24.34 -7.42 3.39
N ARG A 234 25.63 -7.75 3.32
CA ARG A 234 26.20 -8.58 2.26
C ARG A 234 26.86 -9.79 2.92
N GLY A 235 26.13 -10.90 3.00
CA GLY A 235 26.51 -12.04 3.83
C GLY A 235 26.61 -11.63 5.30
N THR A 236 27.77 -11.86 5.92
CA THR A 236 28.05 -11.46 7.31
C THR A 236 28.43 -9.99 7.47
N TYR A 237 28.73 -9.27 6.38
CA TYR A 237 29.18 -7.88 6.45
C TYR A 237 27.99 -6.92 6.52
N ARG A 238 28.03 -6.01 7.51
CA ARG A 238 27.10 -4.90 7.62
C ARG A 238 27.59 -3.73 6.76
N LEU A 239 26.74 -3.20 5.90
CA LEU A 239 27.06 -2.05 5.05
C LEU A 239 26.73 -0.74 5.78
N THR A 240 27.38 0.34 5.35
CA THR A 240 27.07 1.71 5.81
C THR A 240 25.88 2.33 5.07
N SER A 241 25.42 1.68 4.00
CA SER A 241 24.17 2.03 3.32
C SER A 241 22.98 1.34 3.99
N PHE A 242 21.87 2.06 4.04
CA PHE A 242 20.60 1.59 4.59
C PHE A 242 19.55 1.65 3.48
N ASP A 243 18.69 0.64 3.45
CA ASP A 243 17.49 0.65 2.62
C ASP A 243 16.35 1.35 3.40
N LYS A 244 15.47 2.03 2.66
CA LYS A 244 14.28 2.67 3.24
C LYS A 244 13.12 1.69 3.10
N ILE A 245 12.50 1.35 4.21
CA ILE A 245 11.31 0.50 4.25
C ILE A 245 10.23 1.23 5.04
N MET A 246 8.97 0.88 4.80
CA MET A 246 7.85 1.45 5.54
C MET A 246 7.13 0.35 6.32
N HIS A 247 6.85 0.62 7.59
CA HIS A 247 5.95 -0.22 8.40
C HIS A 247 4.55 0.38 8.35
N THR A 248 3.59 -0.40 7.88
CA THR A 248 2.24 0.09 7.58
C THR A 248 1.40 0.19 8.85
N VAL A 249 0.70 1.30 8.99
CA VAL A 249 -0.33 1.51 10.02
C VAL A 249 -1.72 1.42 9.40
N SER A 250 -1.94 2.01 8.23
CA SER A 250 -3.21 1.85 7.51
C SER A 250 -3.00 1.92 6.00
N ILE A 251 -4.00 1.44 5.26
CA ILE A 251 -3.99 1.37 3.81
C ILE A 251 -5.33 1.90 3.33
N GLU A 252 -5.29 2.88 2.44
CA GLU A 252 -6.45 3.41 1.76
C GLU A 252 -6.40 2.88 0.33
N LYS A 253 -7.28 1.95 0.00
CA LYS A 253 -7.48 1.52 -1.38
C LYS A 253 -8.23 2.62 -2.10
N GLN A 254 -7.62 3.15 -3.16
CA GLN A 254 -8.35 4.04 -4.05
C GLN A 254 -9.27 3.17 -4.91
N GLU A 255 -10.58 3.30 -4.75
CA GLU A 255 -11.51 2.70 -5.69
C GLU A 255 -11.21 3.26 -7.08
N GLN A 256 -11.09 2.37 -8.06
CA GLN A 256 -10.88 2.72 -9.46
C GLN A 256 -12.16 3.38 -10.01
N ALA A 257 -12.42 4.62 -9.59
CA ALA A 257 -13.31 5.51 -10.29
C ALA A 257 -12.47 6.28 -11.31
N PHE A 258 -13.08 6.65 -12.43
CA PHE A 258 -12.49 7.36 -13.56
C PHE A 258 -12.10 8.83 -13.21
N GLU A 259 -11.59 9.08 -11.99
CA GLU A 259 -11.54 10.37 -11.29
C GLU A 259 -10.14 10.98 -11.21
N GLU A 260 -9.27 10.77 -12.20
CA GLU A 260 -8.13 11.71 -12.34
C GLU A 260 -8.54 13.04 -12.97
N VAL A 261 -9.80 13.18 -13.38
CA VAL A 261 -10.36 14.44 -13.86
C VAL A 261 -11.49 14.86 -12.94
N GLU A 262 -11.19 15.74 -11.98
CA GLU A 262 -12.24 16.50 -11.28
C GLU A 262 -12.99 17.35 -12.31
N ILE A 263 -14.21 16.94 -12.66
CA ILE A 263 -15.06 17.70 -13.59
C ILE A 263 -15.75 18.80 -12.79
N THR A 264 -15.32 20.04 -13.00
CA THR A 264 -16.02 21.19 -12.42
C THR A 264 -17.38 21.40 -13.09
N GLU A 265 -18.29 22.13 -12.45
CA GLU A 265 -19.58 22.50 -13.08
C GLU A 265 -19.37 23.26 -14.41
N GLU A 266 -18.28 24.03 -14.52
CA GLU A 266 -17.91 24.72 -15.77
C GLU A 266 -17.49 23.73 -16.86
N ASP A 267 -16.75 22.68 -16.50
CA ASP A 267 -16.32 21.64 -17.44
C ASP A 267 -17.51 20.81 -17.92
N GLU A 268 -18.45 20.47 -17.02
CA GLU A 268 -19.70 19.79 -17.38
C GLU A 268 -20.50 20.60 -18.41
N GLN A 269 -20.65 21.91 -18.18
CA GLN A 269 -21.32 22.80 -19.13
C GLN A 269 -20.63 22.80 -20.49
N ARG A 270 -19.30 22.91 -20.54
CA ARG A 270 -18.54 22.85 -21.79
C ARG A 270 -18.69 21.52 -22.50
N ILE A 271 -18.69 20.40 -21.77
CA ILE A 271 -18.90 19.06 -22.33
C ILE A 271 -20.29 18.98 -22.98
N LEU A 272 -21.33 19.48 -22.31
CA LEU A 272 -22.71 19.50 -22.83
C LEU A 272 -22.90 20.45 -24.01
N GLU A 273 -22.13 21.53 -24.09
CA GLU A 273 -22.11 22.43 -25.26
C GLU A 273 -21.47 21.73 -26.46
N VAL A 274 -20.29 21.13 -26.25
CA VAL A 274 -19.53 20.42 -27.30
C VAL A 274 -20.27 19.17 -27.79
N SER A 275 -20.99 18.46 -26.91
CA SER A 275 -21.76 17.27 -27.29
C SER A 275 -22.90 17.56 -28.26
N LYS A 276 -23.35 18.82 -28.35
CA LYS A 276 -24.40 19.27 -29.28
C LYS A 276 -23.86 19.70 -30.64
N ASP A 277 -22.54 19.74 -30.81
CA ASP A 277 -21.90 20.13 -32.06
C ASP A 277 -22.09 19.02 -33.12
N PRO A 278 -22.74 19.31 -34.27
CA PRO A 278 -22.91 18.32 -35.34
C PRO A 278 -21.58 17.86 -35.97
N GLY A 279 -20.50 18.65 -35.84
CA GLY A 279 -19.16 18.34 -36.34
C GLY A 279 -18.23 17.69 -35.31
N ILE A 280 -18.75 17.21 -34.18
CA ILE A 280 -17.93 16.72 -33.07
C ILE A 280 -16.96 15.59 -33.46
N TYR A 281 -17.40 14.64 -34.28
CA TYR A 281 -16.55 13.53 -34.73
C TYR A 281 -15.34 14.02 -35.51
N GLU A 282 -15.53 14.98 -36.42
CA GLU A 282 -14.46 15.57 -37.20
C GLU A 282 -13.47 16.33 -36.31
N LYS A 283 -13.98 17.09 -35.34
CA LYS A 283 -13.14 17.78 -34.35
C LYS A 283 -12.32 16.82 -33.49
N MET A 284 -12.93 15.72 -33.02
CA MET A 284 -12.23 14.70 -32.24
C MET A 284 -11.13 14.04 -33.09
N ARG A 285 -11.43 13.69 -34.34
CA ARG A 285 -10.47 13.13 -35.29
C ARG A 285 -9.28 14.06 -35.52
N GLU A 286 -9.53 15.35 -35.75
CA GLU A 286 -8.48 16.35 -35.93
C GLU A 286 -7.63 16.57 -34.68
N SER A 287 -8.22 16.37 -33.49
CA SER A 287 -7.50 16.46 -32.21
C SER A 287 -6.56 15.27 -31.93
N ILE A 288 -6.74 14.15 -32.62
CA ILE A 288 -5.84 12.98 -32.51
C ILE A 288 -4.62 13.16 -33.42
N ALA A 289 -3.44 13.23 -32.79
CA ALA A 289 -2.16 13.39 -33.45
C ALA A 289 -2.18 14.45 -34.57
N PRO A 290 -2.46 15.74 -34.24
CA PRO A 290 -2.67 16.80 -35.23
C PRO A 290 -1.44 17.06 -36.12
N THR A 291 -0.25 16.65 -35.66
CA THR A 291 1.00 16.76 -36.42
C THR A 291 1.11 15.76 -37.58
N ILE A 292 0.24 14.74 -37.63
CA ILE A 292 0.25 13.72 -38.69
C ILE A 292 -0.85 14.05 -39.70
N TYR A 293 -0.44 14.26 -40.95
CA TYR A 293 -1.32 14.55 -42.07
C TYR A 293 -2.09 13.31 -42.53
N GLY A 294 -3.39 13.46 -42.80
CA GLY A 294 -4.27 12.38 -43.28
C GLY A 294 -4.59 11.34 -42.22
N MET A 295 -4.70 10.08 -42.65
CA MET A 295 -5.00 8.90 -41.80
C MET A 295 -6.33 9.03 -41.05
N GLU A 296 -7.37 9.52 -41.73
CA GLU A 296 -8.66 9.81 -41.13
C GLU A 296 -9.29 8.55 -40.52
N ALA A 297 -9.29 7.43 -41.24
CA ALA A 297 -9.88 6.18 -40.77
C ALA A 297 -9.16 5.61 -39.54
N GLU A 298 -7.82 5.70 -39.50
CA GLU A 298 -7.02 5.26 -38.36
C GLU A 298 -7.28 6.15 -37.13
N LYS A 299 -7.35 7.47 -37.33
CA LYS A 299 -7.68 8.43 -36.25
C LYS A 299 -9.10 8.22 -35.72
N ASP A 300 -10.07 7.97 -36.59
CA ASP A 300 -11.44 7.65 -36.19
C ASP A 300 -11.52 6.37 -35.37
N ALA A 301 -10.84 5.31 -35.83
CA ALA A 301 -10.77 4.05 -35.08
C ALA A 301 -10.13 4.26 -33.71
N MET A 302 -9.15 5.16 -33.62
CA MET A 302 -8.43 5.49 -32.39
C MET A 302 -9.29 6.24 -31.39
N VAL A 303 -10.10 7.21 -31.86
CA VAL A 303 -11.13 7.87 -31.03
C VAL A 303 -12.10 6.82 -30.48
N LEU A 304 -12.65 5.95 -31.34
CA LEU A 304 -13.58 4.91 -30.91
C LEU A 304 -12.96 3.93 -29.90
N GLN A 305 -11.68 3.59 -30.05
CA GLN A 305 -10.97 2.75 -29.10
C GLN A 305 -10.83 3.42 -27.73
N LEU A 306 -10.51 4.72 -27.68
CA LEU A 306 -10.36 5.47 -26.43
C LEU A 306 -11.66 5.57 -25.62
N PHE A 307 -12.81 5.71 -26.28
CA PHE A 307 -14.11 5.71 -25.60
C PHE A 307 -14.59 4.30 -25.23
N GLY A 308 -14.11 3.27 -25.95
CA GLY A 308 -14.50 1.89 -25.74
C GLY A 308 -15.96 1.61 -26.10
N GLY A 309 -16.38 0.38 -25.86
CA GLY A 309 -17.77 -0.06 -25.99
C GLY A 309 -18.39 -0.40 -24.65
N VAL A 310 -19.70 -0.66 -24.65
CA VAL A 310 -20.44 -1.03 -23.44
C VAL A 310 -20.37 -2.55 -23.23
N PRO A 311 -19.76 -3.06 -22.13
CA PRO A 311 -19.81 -4.48 -21.81
C PRO A 311 -21.24 -4.90 -21.48
N LYS A 312 -21.63 -6.11 -21.89
CA LYS A 312 -22.99 -6.63 -21.67
C LYS A 312 -22.96 -7.95 -20.90
N SER A 313 -23.74 -8.03 -19.84
CA SER A 313 -24.00 -9.28 -19.13
C SER A 313 -25.25 -9.92 -19.69
N MET A 314 -25.15 -11.17 -20.14
CA MET A 314 -26.26 -11.94 -20.68
C MET A 314 -27.00 -12.66 -19.56
N PRO A 315 -28.28 -13.05 -19.76
CA PRO A 315 -29.08 -13.76 -18.75
C PRO A 315 -28.52 -15.12 -18.33
N ASP A 316 -27.61 -15.70 -19.13
CA ASP A 316 -26.92 -16.96 -18.86
C ASP A 316 -25.67 -16.80 -17.98
N GLY A 317 -25.35 -15.57 -17.54
CA GLY A 317 -24.17 -15.25 -16.74
C GLY A 317 -22.90 -15.01 -17.55
N THR A 318 -22.94 -15.09 -18.89
CA THR A 318 -21.79 -14.76 -19.74
C THR A 318 -21.61 -13.25 -19.88
N ARG A 319 -20.36 -12.78 -19.93
CA ARG A 319 -20.01 -11.37 -20.15
C ARG A 319 -19.45 -11.18 -21.56
N ILE A 320 -20.05 -10.26 -22.31
CA ILE A 320 -19.57 -9.80 -23.60
C ILE A 320 -18.70 -8.56 -23.37
N ARG A 321 -17.46 -8.61 -23.85
CA ARG A 321 -16.49 -7.49 -23.79
C ARG A 321 -17.00 -6.24 -24.50
N GLY A 322 -16.73 -5.09 -23.90
CA GLY A 322 -16.92 -3.77 -24.54
C GLY A 322 -15.66 -3.28 -25.24
N ASP A 323 -14.49 -3.81 -24.86
CA ASP A 323 -13.20 -3.27 -25.27
C ASP A 323 -12.91 -3.55 -26.75
N ILE A 324 -12.41 -2.52 -27.45
CA ILE A 324 -12.08 -2.58 -28.87
C ILE A 324 -10.58 -2.79 -29.00
N HIS A 325 -10.16 -3.86 -29.67
CA HIS A 325 -8.76 -4.05 -30.04
C HIS A 325 -8.53 -3.58 -31.46
N MET A 326 -7.47 -2.82 -31.66
CA MET A 326 -7.05 -2.34 -32.96
C MET A 326 -5.67 -2.89 -33.33
N LEU A 327 -5.48 -3.21 -34.61
CA LEU A 327 -4.18 -3.55 -35.18
C LEU A 327 -3.87 -2.60 -36.35
N LEU A 328 -2.81 -1.80 -36.21
CA LEU A 328 -2.32 -0.93 -37.27
C LEU A 328 -1.27 -1.67 -38.12
N VAL A 329 -1.65 -2.08 -39.33
CA VAL A 329 -0.75 -2.74 -40.30
C VAL A 329 -0.45 -1.80 -41.46
N GLY A 330 0.80 -1.72 -41.90
CA GLY A 330 1.19 -0.97 -43.10
C GLY A 330 2.70 -0.86 -43.25
N ASP A 331 3.15 -0.08 -44.22
CA ASP A 331 4.57 0.06 -44.55
C ASP A 331 5.41 0.75 -43.46
N PRO A 332 6.73 0.48 -43.37
CA PRO A 332 7.61 1.24 -42.50
C PRO A 332 7.55 2.75 -42.81
N GLY A 333 7.63 3.60 -41.78
CA GLY A 333 7.65 5.06 -41.95
C GLY A 333 6.29 5.75 -42.07
N THR A 334 5.17 5.03 -42.00
CA THR A 334 3.81 5.62 -42.06
C THR A 334 3.30 6.11 -40.70
N ALA A 335 4.17 6.67 -39.85
CA ALA A 335 3.83 7.28 -38.54
C ALA A 335 3.07 6.40 -37.50
N LYS A 336 2.81 5.11 -37.75
CA LYS A 336 2.08 4.20 -36.83
C LYS A 336 2.57 4.24 -35.37
N SER A 337 3.89 4.13 -35.16
CA SER A 337 4.46 4.15 -33.79
C SER A 337 4.26 5.51 -33.11
N GLN A 338 4.25 6.61 -33.88
CA GLN A 338 4.02 7.94 -33.35
C GLN A 338 2.56 8.13 -32.94
N MET A 339 1.61 7.58 -33.71
CA MET A 339 0.19 7.56 -33.34
C MET A 339 -0.05 6.78 -32.04
N LEU A 340 0.49 5.56 -31.93
CA LEU A 340 0.38 4.77 -30.70
C LEU A 340 1.00 5.47 -29.48
N SER A 341 2.15 6.13 -29.68
CA SER A 341 2.78 6.91 -28.59
C SER A 341 1.95 8.14 -28.20
N TYR A 342 1.22 8.76 -29.12
CA TYR A 342 0.32 9.87 -28.82
C TYR A 342 -0.85 9.41 -27.95
N ILE A 343 -1.50 8.31 -28.34
CA ILE A 343 -2.63 7.75 -27.57
C ILE A 343 -2.19 7.28 -26.21
N SER A 344 -1.04 6.63 -26.09
CA SER A 344 -0.52 6.21 -24.79
C SER A 344 -0.31 7.40 -23.82
N LYS A 345 -0.09 8.61 -24.33
CA LYS A 345 0.02 9.81 -23.50
C LYS A 345 -1.32 10.48 -23.22
N LEU A 346 -2.33 10.23 -24.06
CA LEU A 346 -3.65 10.82 -23.96
C LEU A 346 -4.57 9.98 -23.08
N ALA A 347 -4.47 8.66 -23.17
CA ALA A 347 -5.27 7.73 -22.40
C ALA A 347 -4.92 7.83 -20.91
N PRO A 348 -5.93 7.83 -20.02
CA PRO A 348 -5.73 7.96 -18.58
C PRO A 348 -4.92 6.79 -18.01
N ARG A 349 -5.15 5.58 -18.53
CA ARG A 349 -4.40 4.37 -18.15
C ARG A 349 -3.83 3.74 -19.39
N SER A 350 -2.51 3.77 -19.57
CA SER A 350 -1.90 3.03 -20.67
C SER A 350 -0.48 2.59 -20.36
N ILE A 351 -0.10 1.46 -20.94
CA ILE A 351 1.28 0.97 -20.88
C ILE A 351 1.78 0.72 -22.30
N TYR A 352 2.76 1.52 -22.70
CA TYR A 352 3.43 1.34 -23.98
C TYR A 352 4.45 0.20 -23.90
N ALA A 353 4.23 -0.85 -24.70
CA ALA A 353 5.06 -2.04 -24.71
C ALA A 353 5.60 -2.30 -26.13
N SER A 354 6.90 -2.64 -26.24
CA SER A 354 7.55 -2.89 -27.53
C SER A 354 7.92 -4.36 -27.69
N GLY A 355 7.64 -4.94 -28.87
CA GLY A 355 7.74 -6.38 -29.13
C GLY A 355 9.08 -7.06 -28.78
N LYS A 356 10.21 -6.34 -28.80
CA LYS A 356 11.51 -6.89 -28.38
C LYS A 356 11.71 -6.94 -26.86
N ALA A 357 11.01 -6.08 -26.12
CA ALA A 357 11.12 -5.94 -24.67
C ALA A 357 9.98 -6.64 -23.91
N THR A 358 8.97 -7.14 -24.62
CA THR A 358 7.78 -7.78 -24.03
C THR A 358 7.89 -9.30 -24.09
N SER A 359 7.80 -9.93 -22.92
CA SER A 359 7.53 -11.38 -22.80
C SER A 359 6.05 -11.60 -22.49
N ALA A 360 5.54 -12.80 -22.76
CA ALA A 360 4.16 -13.16 -22.39
C ALA A 360 3.90 -12.93 -20.89
N ALA A 361 4.86 -13.33 -20.05
CA ALA A 361 4.83 -13.12 -18.60
C ALA A 361 4.86 -11.64 -18.19
N GLY A 362 5.64 -10.81 -18.92
CA GLY A 362 5.70 -9.36 -18.67
C GLY A 362 4.46 -8.60 -19.13
N LEU A 363 3.65 -9.19 -20.02
CA LEU A 363 2.35 -8.63 -20.43
C LEU A 363 1.23 -9.04 -19.48
N THR A 364 1.22 -10.26 -18.96
CA THR A 364 0.13 -10.76 -18.11
C THR A 364 0.45 -10.57 -16.63
N ALA A 365 0.80 -11.66 -15.94
CA ALA A 365 1.28 -11.69 -14.58
C ALA A 365 2.27 -12.85 -14.49
N ALA A 366 3.27 -12.72 -13.62
CA ALA A 366 4.32 -13.72 -13.48
C ALA A 366 4.50 -14.10 -12.01
N ALA A 367 4.65 -15.40 -11.75
CA ALA A 367 5.22 -15.87 -10.49
C ALA A 367 6.75 -15.79 -10.61
N VAL A 368 7.39 -14.98 -9.77
CA VAL A 368 8.83 -14.74 -9.81
C VAL A 368 9.47 -15.18 -8.49
N ARG A 369 10.63 -15.83 -8.57
CA ARG A 369 11.51 -16.06 -7.41
C ARG A 369 12.67 -15.08 -7.48
N ASP A 370 12.69 -14.10 -6.59
CA ASP A 370 13.73 -13.07 -6.53
C ASP A 370 14.17 -12.80 -5.08
N GLU A 371 15.13 -11.90 -4.92
CA GLU A 371 15.61 -11.47 -3.60
C GLU A 371 14.52 -10.73 -2.80
N PHE A 372 13.53 -10.13 -3.49
CA PHE A 372 12.42 -9.46 -2.83
C PHE A 372 11.53 -10.45 -2.08
N GLY A 373 11.23 -11.59 -2.69
CA GLY A 373 10.57 -12.73 -2.05
C GLY A 373 11.50 -13.61 -1.20
N GLU A 374 12.74 -13.20 -0.94
CA GLU A 374 13.74 -13.97 -0.17
C GLU A 374 13.95 -15.39 -0.71
N GLY A 375 13.93 -15.56 -2.04
CA GLY A 375 14.05 -16.86 -2.71
C GLY A 375 12.73 -17.62 -2.90
N HIS A 376 11.62 -17.04 -2.47
CA HIS A 376 10.29 -17.62 -2.63
C HIS A 376 9.49 -16.99 -3.77
N TRP A 377 8.36 -17.61 -4.11
CA TRP A 377 7.49 -17.11 -5.17
C TRP A 377 6.79 -15.82 -4.72
N THR A 378 6.76 -14.86 -5.62
CA THR A 378 6.03 -13.60 -5.53
C THR A 378 5.21 -13.42 -6.79
N LEU A 379 4.09 -12.69 -6.69
CA LEU A 379 3.29 -12.34 -7.85
C LEU A 379 3.69 -10.95 -8.33
N GLU A 380 4.05 -10.85 -9.60
CA GLU A 380 4.35 -9.59 -10.27
C GLU A 380 3.29 -9.28 -11.33
N ALA A 381 2.70 -8.09 -11.24
CA ALA A 381 1.76 -7.60 -12.25
C ALA A 381 2.52 -7.23 -13.54
N GLY A 382 2.07 -7.76 -14.68
CA GLY A 382 2.51 -7.36 -16.01
C GLY A 382 1.70 -6.17 -16.55
N ALA A 383 2.01 -5.79 -17.79
CA ALA A 383 1.47 -4.58 -18.41
C ALA A 383 -0.07 -4.56 -18.51
N LEU A 384 -0.71 -5.68 -18.82
CA LEU A 384 -2.17 -5.75 -18.98
C LEU A 384 -2.90 -5.61 -17.65
N VAL A 385 -2.33 -6.16 -16.56
CA VAL A 385 -2.92 -6.04 -15.22
C VAL A 385 -2.84 -4.59 -14.74
N LEU A 386 -1.71 -3.94 -15.00
CA LEU A 386 -1.50 -2.54 -14.62
C LEU A 386 -2.35 -1.58 -15.48
N ALA A 387 -2.59 -1.92 -16.75
CA ALA A 387 -3.41 -1.17 -17.69
C ALA A 387 -4.89 -1.64 -17.75
N ASP A 388 -5.36 -2.39 -16.75
CA ASP A 388 -6.76 -2.84 -16.74
C ASP A 388 -7.74 -1.65 -16.76
N MET A 389 -8.84 -1.81 -17.47
CA MET A 389 -9.81 -0.74 -17.77
C MET A 389 -9.20 0.53 -18.44
N GLY A 390 -8.13 0.38 -19.23
CA GLY A 390 -7.45 1.45 -19.98
C GLY A 390 -7.40 1.28 -21.48
#